data_AF-A0A9E2U8B5-F1
#
_entry.id   AF-A0A9E2U8B5-F1
#
_cell.length_a   1.000
_cell.length_b   1.000
_cell.length_c   1.000
_cell.angle_alpha   90.00
_cell.angle_beta   90.00
_cell.angle_gamma   90.00
#
_symmetry.space_group_name_H-M   'P 1'
#
loop_
_entity.id
_entity.type
_entity.pdbx_description
1 polymer ?
#
loop_
_entity_poly.entity_id
_entity_poly.type
_entity_poly.pdbx_seq_one_letter_code
_entity_poly.pdbx_strand_id
1 'polypeptide(L)' 'MWDELSPEQRELRDLVRTLARERVAPRAAEIDASHEFPWDIVELFRDNDIFGLFFEEAYGGLGTGTLTALIAIEE' A
#
# COMPACT_ATOMS: atom_id res chain seq x y z
N MET A 1 9.51 7.16 24.69
CA MET A 1 8.16 7.44 24.18
C MET A 1 8.28 7.38 22.68
N TRP A 2 7.57 6.46 22.02
CA TRP A 2 7.58 6.43 20.55
C TRP A 2 6.78 7.63 20.06
N ASP A 3 7.29 8.32 19.04
CA ASP A 3 6.56 9.42 18.43
C ASP A 3 5.30 8.89 17.74
N GLU A 4 4.21 9.67 17.79
CA GLU A 4 3.03 9.36 17.01
C GLU A 4 3.32 9.46 15.50
N LEU A 5 2.50 8.77 14.70
CA LEU A 5 2.57 8.91 13.24
C LEU A 5 2.43 10.39 12.83
N SER A 6 3.18 10.81 11.82
CA SER A 6 2.97 12.11 11.18
C SER A 6 1.57 12.18 10.54
N PRO A 7 1.03 13.39 10.29
CA PRO A 7 -0.19 13.56 9.48
C PRO A 7 -0.12 12.80 8.15
N GLU A 8 0.99 12.91 7.43
CA GLU A 8 1.20 12.28 6.13
C GLU A 8 1.19 10.75 6.22
N GLN A 9 1.80 10.18 7.27
CA GLN A 9 1.75 8.74 7.53
C GLN A 9 0.34 8.25 7.88
N ARG A 10 -0.45 9.06 8.61
CA ARG A 10 -1.85 8.73 8.90
C ARG A 10 -2.72 8.75 7.66
N GLU A 11 -2.52 9.74 6.79
CA GLU A 11 -3.22 9.82 5.52
C GLU A 11 -2.91 8.62 4.62
N LEU A 12 -1.63 8.26 4.48
CA LEU A 12 -1.24 7.05 3.73
C LEU A 12 -1.86 5.79 4.34
N ARG A 13 -1.77 5.63 5.67
CA ARG A 13 -2.39 4.49 6.36
C ARG A 13 -3.87 4.37 6.03
N ASP A 14 -4.61 5.47 6.13
CA ASP A 14 -6.06 5.48 5.93
C ASP A 14 -6.42 5.22 4.45
N LEU A 15 -5.60 5.70 3.51
CA LEU A 15 -5.71 5.37 2.09
C LEU A 15 -5.52 3.87 1.85
N VAL A 16 -4.39 3.29 2.29
CA VAL A 16 -4.08 1.87 2.06
C VAL A 16 -5.11 0.97 2.72
N ARG A 17 -5.52 1.27 3.95
CA ARG A 17 -6.62 0.59 4.65
C ARG A 17 -7.91 0.56 3.85
N THR A 18 -8.24 1.68 3.19
CA THR A 18 -9.43 1.79 2.36
C THR A 18 -9.32 0.89 1.12
N LEU A 19 -8.19 0.95 0.42
CA LEU A 19 -7.92 0.08 -0.73
C LEU A 19 -7.97 -1.41 -0.34
N ALA A 20 -7.34 -1.77 0.78
CA ALA A 20 -7.33 -3.11 1.32
C ALA A 20 -8.75 -3.62 1.62
N ARG A 21 -9.57 -2.83 2.32
CA ARG A 21 -10.93 -3.24 2.71
C ARG A 21 -11.91 -3.26 1.54
N GLU A 22 -11.85 -2.27 0.65
CA GLU A 22 -12.86 -2.09 -0.38
C GLU A 22 -12.54 -2.82 -1.69
N ARG A 23 -11.26 -3.09 -1.96
CA ARG A 23 -10.82 -3.66 -3.25
C ARG A 23 -10.10 -4.98 -3.09
N VAL A 24 -9.21 -5.12 -2.10
CA VAL A 24 -8.42 -6.36 -1.90
C VAL A 24 -9.24 -7.43 -1.19
N ALA A 25 -9.84 -7.11 -0.03
CA ALA A 25 -10.56 -8.07 0.80
C ALA A 25 -11.72 -8.78 0.07
N PRO A 26 -12.55 -8.11 -0.77
CA PRO A 26 -13.59 -8.79 -1.53
C PRO A 26 -13.06 -9.81 -2.55
N ARG A 27 -11.83 -9.63 -3.05
CA ARG A 27 -11.18 -10.51 -4.03
C ARG A 27 -10.39 -11.66 -3.39
N ALA A 28 -10.03 -11.54 -2.12
CA ALA A 28 -9.08 -12.44 -1.47
C ALA A 28 -9.46 -13.93 -1.57
N ALA A 29 -10.73 -14.28 -1.34
CA ALA A 29 -11.18 -15.67 -1.40
C ALA A 29 -11.15 -16.26 -2.82
N GLU A 30 -11.42 -15.45 -3.84
CA GLU A 30 -11.35 -15.87 -5.24
C GLU A 30 -9.91 -16.09 -5.67
N ILE A 31 -9.01 -15.16 -5.30
CA ILE A 31 -7.57 -15.24 -5.59
C ILE A 31 -6.96 -16.51 -4.97
N ASP A 32 -7.30 -16.80 -3.72
CA ASP A 32 -6.85 -18.01 -3.03
C ASP A 32 -7.34 -19.29 -3.73
N ALA A 33 -8.62 -19.33 -4.11
CA ALA A 33 -9.20 -20.50 -4.77
C ALA A 33 -8.66 -20.73 -6.19
N SER A 34 -8.41 -19.68 -6.95
CA SER A 34 -7.98 -19.78 -8.36
C SER A 34 -6.47 -19.94 -8.50
N HIS A 35 -5.68 -19.49 -7.52
CA HIS A 35 -4.22 -19.33 -7.61
C HIS A 35 -3.77 -18.42 -8.77
N GLU A 36 -4.68 -17.61 -9.32
CA GLU A 36 -4.31 -16.64 -10.35
C GLU A 36 -3.66 -15.42 -9.72
N PHE A 37 -2.64 -14.88 -10.41
CA PHE A 37 -1.97 -13.69 -9.93
C PHE A 37 -2.88 -12.45 -10.10
N PRO A 38 -3.14 -11.67 -9.03
CA PRO A 38 -4.15 -10.61 -9.04
C PRO A 38 -3.62 -9.32 -9.69
N TRP A 39 -3.50 -9.32 -11.01
CA TRP A 39 -3.05 -8.15 -11.78
C TRP A 39 -3.93 -6.92 -11.57
N ASP A 40 -5.22 -7.10 -11.32
CA ASP A 40 -6.16 -6.03 -10.98
C ASP A 40 -5.77 -5.29 -9.69
N ILE A 41 -5.28 -6.01 -8.68
CA ILE A 41 -4.78 -5.41 -7.44
C ILE A 41 -3.40 -4.77 -7.64
N VAL A 42 -2.55 -5.36 -8.49
CA VAL A 42 -1.27 -4.72 -8.86
C VAL A 42 -1.50 -3.40 -9.58
N GLU A 43 -2.44 -3.34 -10.51
CA GLU A 43 -2.82 -2.10 -11.19
C GLU A 43 -3.37 -1.08 -10.20
N LEU A 44 -4.25 -1.49 -9.28
CA LEU A 44 -4.76 -0.63 -8.21
C LEU A 44 -3.63 0.02 -7.39
N PHE A 45 -2.65 -0.77 -6.94
CA PHE A 45 -1.54 -0.25 -6.15
C PHE A 45 -0.56 0.60 -6.96
N ARG A 46 -0.40 0.30 -8.26
CA ARG A 46 0.37 1.14 -9.18
C ARG A 46 -0.28 2.50 -9.36
N ASP A 47 -1.58 2.55 -9.59
CA ASP A 47 -2.32 3.78 -9.84
C ASP A 47 -2.39 4.69 -8.59
N ASN A 48 -2.09 4.15 -7.41
CA ASN A 48 -2.00 4.88 -6.13
C ASN A 48 -0.54 5.04 -5.64
N ASP A 49 0.45 4.82 -6.50
CA ASP A 49 1.90 5.00 -6.23
C ASP A 49 2.45 4.19 -5.03
N ILE A 50 1.74 3.16 -4.57
CA ILE A 50 2.09 2.38 -3.37
C ILE A 50 3.44 1.67 -3.53
N PHE A 51 3.76 1.20 -4.74
CA PHE A 51 5.05 0.54 -5.02
C PHE A 51 6.24 1.51 -4.98
N GLY A 52 6.00 2.82 -5.08
CA GLY A 52 7.05 3.84 -5.04
C GLY A 52 7.56 4.17 -3.63
N LEU A 53 6.87 3.72 -2.58
CA LEU A 53 7.15 4.14 -1.19
C LEU A 53 8.58 3.82 -0.71
N PHE A 54 9.16 2.72 -1.19
CA PHE A 54 10.50 2.25 -0.79
C PHE A 54 11.66 2.90 -1.53
N PHE A 55 11.39 3.55 -2.66
CA PHE A 55 12.43 4.02 -3.56
C PHE A 55 12.61 5.54 -3.46
N GLU A 56 13.82 6.01 -3.63
CA GLU A 56 14.12 7.44 -3.70
C GLU A 56 13.56 8.06 -4.99
N GLU A 57 13.26 9.35 -4.94
CA GLU A 57 12.74 10.11 -6.10
C GLU A 57 13.67 10.03 -7.32
N ALA A 58 14.99 9.93 -7.12
CA ALA A 58 15.97 9.77 -8.20
C ALA A 58 15.75 8.51 -9.06
N TYR A 59 15.01 7.52 -8.54
CA TYR A 59 14.66 6.29 -9.23
C TYR A 59 13.16 6.21 -9.58
N GLY A 60 12.42 7.32 -9.44
CA GLY A 60 10.97 7.38 -9.65
C GLY A 60 10.14 6.88 -8.47
N GLY A 61 10.71 6.80 -7.27
CA GLY A 61 9.97 6.52 -6.04
C GLY A 61 9.50 7.78 -5.32
N LEU A 62 8.99 7.60 -4.10
CA LEU A 62 8.42 8.70 -3.29
C LEU A 62 9.32 9.14 -2.13
N GLY A 63 10.43 8.45 -1.87
CA GLY A 63 11.39 8.83 -0.82
C GLY A 63 10.81 8.91 0.60
N THR A 64 9.67 8.24 0.87
CA THR A 64 8.90 8.42 2.12
C THR A 64 9.52 7.81 3.38
N GLY A 65 10.60 7.06 3.21
CA GLY A 65 11.31 6.36 4.29
C GLY A 65 10.66 5.05 4.72
N THR A 66 11.44 4.23 5.45
CA THR A 66 11.07 2.85 5.79
C THR A 66 9.80 2.74 6.62
N LEU A 67 9.60 3.62 7.61
CA LEU A 67 8.43 3.54 8.49
C LEU A 67 7.12 3.71 7.70
N THR A 68 7.09 4.69 6.80
CA THR A 68 5.92 4.99 5.96
C THR A 68 5.59 3.81 5.04
N ALA A 69 6.61 3.17 4.46
CA ALA A 69 6.42 1.99 3.63
C ALA A 69 5.96 0.76 4.43
N LEU A 70 6.43 0.59 5.68
CA LEU A 70 5.96 -0.49 6.57
C LEU A 70 4.51 -0.30 7.03
N ILE A 71 4.07 0.94 7.22
CA ILE A 71 2.66 1.25 7.51
C ILE A 71 1.77 0.76 6.35
N ALA A 72 2.17 1.01 5.11
CA ALA A 72 1.42 0.53 3.94
C ALA A 72 1.43 -1.00 3.80
N ILE A 73 2.44 -1.71 4.31
CA ILE A 73 2.48 -3.18 4.30
C ILE A 73 1.57 -3.77 5.39
N GLU A 74 1.40 -3.09 6.51
CA GLU A 74 0.60 -3.56 7.64
C GLU A 74 -0.90 -3.51 7.36
N GLU A 75 -1.35 -2.52 6.59
CA GLU A 75 -2.76 -2.32 6.20
C GLU A 75 -3.23 -3.24 5.07
#